data_AF-A0A0E0K973-F1
#
_entry.id   AF-A0A0E0K973-F1
#
_cell.length_a   1.000
_cell.length_b   1.000
_cell.length_c   1.000
_cell.angle_alpha   90.00
_cell.angle_beta   90.00
_cell.angle_gamma   90.00
#
_symmetry.space_group_name_H-M   'P 1'
#
loop_
_entity.id
_entity.type
_entity.pdbx_description
1 polymer ?
#
loop_
_entity_poly.entity_id
_entity_poly.type
_entity_poly.pdbx_seq_one_letter_code
_entity_poly.pdbx_strand_id
1 'polypeptide(L)' 'MELAKLFNCVPIPEKESFEEPSAKINVLLQACISRLEMEGLSLSSDMVYIRQNADRLLRPLFEIVLKRG' A
#
# COMPACT_ATOMS: atom_id res chain seq x y z
N MET A 1 3.68 0.66 -17.60
CA MET A 1 4.26 0.65 -16.25
C MET A 1 3.29 -0.08 -15.32
N GLU A 2 3.71 -1.15 -14.67
CA GLU A 2 2.84 -2.05 -13.87
C GLU A 2 2.07 -1.34 -12.74
N LEU A 3 2.72 -0.39 -12.06
CA LEU A 3 2.10 0.43 -11.02
C LEU A 3 0.87 1.23 -11.51
N ALA A 4 0.91 1.73 -12.76
CA ALA A 4 -0.22 2.46 -13.35
C ALA A 4 -1.44 1.56 -13.61
N LYS A 5 -1.23 0.25 -13.82
CA LYS A 5 -2.34 -0.71 -13.89
C LYS A 5 -2.97 -0.89 -12.51
N LEU A 6 -2.16 -1.10 -11.48
CA LEU A 6 -2.62 -1.31 -10.11
C LEU A 6 -3.42 -0.13 -9.57
N PHE A 7 -3.00 1.10 -9.87
CA PHE A 7 -3.68 2.32 -9.44
C PHE A 7 -5.15 2.41 -9.86
N ASN A 8 -5.51 1.80 -11.00
CA ASN A 8 -6.90 1.75 -11.47
C ASN A 8 -7.69 0.57 -10.90
N CYS A 9 -7.02 -0.38 -10.23
CA CYS A 9 -7.61 -1.60 -9.68
C CYS A 9 -7.74 -1.57 -8.15
N VAL A 10 -7.09 -0.62 -7.46
CA VAL A 10 -7.17 -0.51 -6.01
C VAL A 10 -8.54 0.04 -5.56
N PRO A 11 -9.08 -0.45 -4.44
CA PRO A 11 -10.44 -0.11 -4.01
C PRO A 11 -10.59 1.33 -3.49
N ILE A 12 -9.55 1.93 -2.92
CA ILE A 12 -9.57 3.28 -2.39
C ILE A 12 -8.85 4.21 -3.38
N PRO A 13 -9.52 5.24 -3.92
CA PRO A 13 -8.91 6.18 -4.83
C PRO A 13 -7.73 6.92 -4.20
N GLU A 14 -6.60 6.91 -4.89
CA GLU A 14 -5.42 7.67 -4.51
C GLU A 14 -5.57 9.14 -4.88
N LYS A 15 -5.25 10.03 -3.94
CA LYS A 15 -5.33 11.49 -4.12
C LYS A 15 -4.03 12.10 -4.60
N GLU A 16 -2.93 11.39 -4.39
CA GLU A 16 -1.58 11.87 -4.62
C GLU A 16 -1.15 11.61 -6.06
N SER A 17 -0.22 12.43 -6.56
CA SER A 17 0.38 12.21 -7.88
C SER A 17 1.17 10.91 -7.88
N PHE A 18 1.20 10.23 -9.03
CA PHE A 18 2.05 9.05 -9.24
C PHE A 18 3.54 9.29 -9.03
N GLU A 19 3.98 10.54 -9.09
CA GLU A 19 5.37 10.91 -8.84
C GLU A 19 5.71 10.95 -7.35
N GLU A 20 4.71 10.98 -6.48
CA GLU A 20 4.91 10.96 -5.04
C GLU A 20 5.23 9.53 -4.55
N PRO A 21 6.32 9.34 -3.78
CA PRO A 21 6.65 8.04 -3.21
C PRO A 21 5.54 7.46 -2.33
N SER A 22 4.74 8.32 -1.68
CA SER A 22 3.60 7.92 -0.85
C SER A 22 2.50 7.23 -1.66
N ALA A 23 2.22 7.71 -2.88
CA ALA A 23 1.23 7.12 -3.77
C ALA A 23 1.60 5.66 -4.11
N LYS A 24 2.89 5.40 -4.38
CA LYS A 24 3.39 4.03 -4.61
C LYS A 24 3.17 3.14 -3.39
N ILE A 25 3.48 3.63 -2.19
CA ILE A 25 3.32 2.86 -0.95
C ILE A 25 1.86 2.52 -0.71
N ASN A 26 0.96 3.50 -0.88
CA ASN A 26 -0.46 3.32 -0.64
C ASN A 26 -1.06 2.29 -1.61
N VAL A 27 -0.78 2.42 -2.91
CA VAL A 27 -1.22 1.46 -3.93
C VAL A 27 -0.72 0.04 -3.63
N LEU A 28 0.54 -0.11 -3.24
CA LEU A 28 1.12 -1.42 -2.93
C LEU A 28 0.52 -2.03 -1.65
N LEU A 29 0.23 -1.21 -0.63
CA LEU A 29 -0.46 -1.67 0.57
C LEU A 29 -1.88 -2.17 0.23
N GLN A 30 -2.62 -1.40 -0.57
CA GLN A 30 -3.95 -1.78 -1.03
C GLN A 30 -3.94 -3.05 -1.89
N ALA A 31 -2.96 -3.18 -2.79
CA ALA A 31 -2.76 -4.37 -3.60
C ALA A 31 -2.44 -5.61 -2.75
N CYS A 32 -1.62 -5.46 -1.70
CA CYS A 32 -1.31 -6.52 -0.75
C CYS A 32 -2.56 -7.03 -0.01
N ILE A 33 -3.43 -6.12 0.43
CA ILE A 33 -4.70 -6.47 1.11
C ILE A 33 -5.66 -7.16 0.12
N SER A 34 -5.73 -6.62 -1.10
CA SER A 34 -6.59 -7.12 -2.17
C SER A 34 -6.07 -8.39 -2.84
N ARG A 35 -4.86 -8.85 -2.46
CA ARG A 35 -4.17 -10.02 -3.03
C ARG A 35 -4.02 -9.94 -4.55
N LEU A 36 -3.74 -8.75 -5.07
CA LEU A 36 -3.48 -8.57 -6.50
C LEU A 36 -2.16 -9.23 -6.89
N GLU A 37 -2.14 -9.89 -8.04
CA GLU A 37 -0.93 -10.48 -8.59
C GLU A 37 -0.01 -9.39 -9.16
N MET A 38 1.30 -9.57 -8.98
CA MET A 38 2.33 -8.69 -9.54
C MET A 38 3.30 -9.51 -10.38
N GLU A 39 3.61 -9.02 -11.56
CA GLU A 39 4.45 -9.65 -12.58
C GLU A 39 5.91 -9.18 -12.46
N GLY A 40 6.16 -8.00 -11.88
CA GLY A 40 7.49 -7.38 -11.77
C GLY A 40 8.27 -7.77 -10.50
N LEU A 41 9.52 -8.21 -10.69
CA LEU A 41 10.44 -8.55 -9.59
C LEU A 41 10.74 -7.37 -8.66
N SER A 42 10.87 -6.15 -9.19
CA SER A 42 11.16 -4.95 -8.39
C SER A 42 9.99 -4.59 -7.46
N LEU A 43 8.76 -4.58 -7.97
CA LEU A 43 7.58 -4.25 -7.17
C LEU A 43 7.28 -5.37 -6.15
N SER A 44 7.56 -6.63 -6.49
CA SER A 44 7.42 -7.74 -5.56
C SER A 44 8.27 -7.57 -4.31
N SER A 45 9.51 -7.09 -4.44
CA SER A 45 10.39 -6.78 -3.30
C SER A 45 9.80 -5.67 -2.40
N ASP A 46 9.33 -4.58 -3.01
CA ASP A 46 8.72 -3.46 -2.28
C ASP A 46 7.44 -3.91 -1.55
N MET A 47 6.62 -4.76 -2.19
CA MET A 47 5.41 -5.29 -1.59
C MET A 47 5.72 -6.18 -0.38
N VAL A 48 6.75 -7.02 -0.45
CA VAL A 48 7.18 -7.83 0.70
C VAL A 48 7.63 -6.93 1.85
N TYR A 49 8.42 -5.88 1.55
CA TYR A 49 8.86 -4.91 2.56
C TYR A 49 7.67 -4.21 3.23
N ILE A 50 6.70 -3.73 2.45
CA ILE A 50 5.49 -3.09 2.97
C ILE A 50 4.68 -4.07 3.82
N ARG A 51 4.45 -5.29 3.33
CA ARG A 51 3.68 -6.32 4.04
C ARG A 51 4.28 -6.67 5.41
N GLN A 52 5.60 -6.79 5.50
CA GLN A 52 6.28 -7.13 6.74
C GLN A 52 6.20 -6.01 7.80
N ASN A 53 6.12 -4.75 7.36
CA ASN A 53 6.14 -3.59 8.24
C ASN A 53 4.77 -2.98 8.52
N ALA A 54 3.76 -3.25 7.69
CA ALA A 54 2.43 -2.64 7.79
C ALA A 54 1.78 -2.84 9.17
N ASP A 55 1.84 -4.05 9.74
CA ASP A 55 1.24 -4.35 11.03
C ASP A 55 1.81 -3.49 12.17
N ARG A 56 3.13 -3.26 12.15
CA ARG A 56 3.84 -2.45 13.16
C ARG A 56 3.50 -0.96 13.08
N LEU A 57 2.95 -0.50 11.95
CA LEU A 57 2.49 0.87 11.77
C LEU A 57 0.98 0.99 12.06
N LEU A 58 0.18 0.08 11.51
CA LEU A 58 -1.27 0.09 11.65
C LEU A 58 -1.72 -0.19 13.08
N ARG A 59 -1.03 -1.08 13.81
CA ARG A 59 -1.41 -1.40 15.19
C ARG A 59 -1.26 -0.19 16.12
N PRO A 60 -0.14 0.53 16.17
CA PRO A 60 -0.06 1.76 16.96
C PRO A 60 -1.07 2.84 16.54
N LEU A 61 -1.34 3.00 15.24
CA LEU A 61 -2.35 3.94 14.77
C LEU A 61 -3.74 3.59 15.32
N PHE A 62 -4.11 2.31 15.27
CA PHE A 62 -5.35 1.81 15.87
C PHE A 62 -5.40 2.09 17.38
N GLU A 63 -4.33 1.80 18.12
CA GLU A 63 -4.26 2.04 19.56
C GLU A 63 -4.37 3.54 19.92
N ILE A 64 -3.77 4.43 19.11
CA ILE A 64 -3.90 5.87 19.29
C ILE A 64 -5.35 6.32 19.13
N VAL A 65 -6.02 5.87 18.06
CA VAL A 65 -7.43 6.20 17.82
C VAL A 65 -8.32 5.64 18.92
N LEU A 66 -8.07 4.41 19.37
CA LEU A 66 -8.84 3.77 20.44
C LEU A 66 -8.70 4.49 21.79
N LYS A 67 -7.51 4.98 22.13
CA LYS A 67 -7.26 5.71 23.39
C LYS A 67 -7.76 7.15 23.38
N ARG A 68 -7.88 7.76 22.20
CA ARG A 68 -8.34 9.14 22.03
C ARG A 68 -9.84 9.25 21.71
N GLY A 69 -10.50 8.12 21.45
CA GLY A 69 -11.93 8.00 21.23
C GLY A 69 -12.74 8.23 22.50
#